data_AF-A0A927XHU5-F1
#
_entry.id   AF-A0A927XHU5-F1
#
_cell.length_a   1.000
_cell.length_b   1.000
_cell.length_c   1.000
_cell.angle_alpha   90.00
_cell.angle_beta   90.00
_cell.angle_gamma   90.00
#
_symmetry.space_group_name_H-M   'P 1'
#
loop_
_entity.id
_entity.type
_entity.pdbx_description
1 polymer ?
#
loop_
_entity_poly.entity_id
_entity_poly.type
_entity_poly.pdbx_seq_one_letter_code
_entity_poly.pdbx_strand_id
1 'polypeptide(L)'
;MNRNKIIINTTIISIVIIVLIPTLYTIIKKHNDRLMEVSTKRIVEAAKKCYDEEKCKSKKITLKELYDNKYLKKESNPITKKYYNEKTYIKKKNNDYKLIIVD
;
A
#
# COMPACT_ATOMS: atom_id res chain seq x y z
N MET A 1 17.99 46.02 4.61
CA MET A 1 17.69 45.43 3.28
C MET A 1 16.55 46.24 2.65
N ASN A 2 16.70 46.76 1.42
CA ASN A 2 15.67 47.60 0.79
C ASN A 2 14.33 46.85 0.70
N ARG A 3 13.22 47.48 1.11
CA ARG A 3 11.87 46.88 1.09
C ARG A 3 11.54 46.22 -0.26
N ASN A 4 11.95 46.82 -1.37
CA ASN A 4 11.72 46.27 -2.71
C ASN A 4 12.50 44.98 -2.97
N LYS A 5 13.74 44.86 -2.45
CA LYS A 5 14.53 43.63 -2.55
C LYS A 5 13.91 42.50 -1.72
N ILE A 6 13.32 42.83 -0.57
CA ILE A 6 12.60 41.87 0.28
C ILE A 6 11.39 41.32 -0.47
N ILE A 7 10.55 42.20 -1.05
CA ILE A 7 9.34 41.81 -1.78
C ILE A 7 9.67 40.89 -2.95
N ILE A 8 10.62 41.28 -3.80
CA ILE A 8 11.03 40.47 -4.97
C ILE A 8 11.51 39.09 -4.52
N ASN A 9 12.36 39.01 -3.49
CA ASN A 9 12.87 37.74 -3.00
C ASN A 9 11.74 36.84 -2.45
N THR A 10 10.79 37.41 -1.70
CA THR A 10 9.64 36.65 -1.17
C THR A 10 8.72 36.12 -2.27
N THR A 11 8.51 36.87 -3.36
CA THR A 11 7.71 36.43 -4.50
C THR A 11 8.37 35.27 -5.26
N ILE A 12 9.69 35.29 -5.42
CA ILE A 12 10.42 34.19 -6.06
C ILE A 12 10.30 32.91 -5.21
N ILE A 13 10.49 33.03 -3.89
CA ILE A 13 10.38 31.90 -2.97
C ILE A 13 8.96 31.32 -2.98
N SER A 14 7.91 32.15 -3.01
CA SER A 14 6.53 31.66 -3.02
C SER A 14 6.20 30.86 -4.28
N ILE A 15 6.66 31.31 -5.45
CA ILE A 15 6.47 30.58 -6.72
C ILE A 15 7.16 29.22 -6.66
N VAL A 16 8.38 29.15 -6.11
CA VAL A 16 9.10 27.89 -5.95
C VAL A 16 8.33 26.93 -5.04
N ILE A 17 7.81 27.42 -3.90
CA ILE A 17 7.04 26.60 -2.96
C ILE A 17 5.77 26.04 -3.62
N ILE A 18 5.05 26.85 -4.41
CA ILE A 18 3.82 26.44 -5.11
C ILE A 18 4.08 25.26 -6.05
N VAL A 19 5.25 25.20 -6.70
CA VAL A 19 5.61 24.10 -7.61
C VAL A 19 6.14 22.88 -6.86
N LEU A 20 6.91 23.09 -5.78
CA LEU A 20 7.51 21.99 -5.03
C LEU A 20 6.50 21.14 -4.26
N ILE A 21 5.51 21.76 -3.61
CA ILE A 21 4.51 21.06 -2.80
C ILE A 21 3.76 19.96 -3.58
N PRO A 22 3.11 20.24 -4.72
CA PRO A 22 2.37 19.22 -5.47
C PRO A 22 3.31 18.14 -6.01
N THR A 23 4.52 18.52 -6.44
CA THR A 23 5.53 17.57 -6.95
C THR A 23 5.93 16.55 -5.89
N LEU A 24 6.26 17.02 -4.69
CA LEU A 24 6.61 16.15 -3.55
C LEU A 24 5.43 15.26 -3.15
N TYR A 25 4.21 15.81 -3.13
CA TYR A 25 3.01 15.03 -2.83
C TYR A 25 2.81 13.88 -3.83
N THR A 26 2.93 14.13 -5.14
CA THR A 26 2.80 13.09 -6.16
C THR A 26 3.87 12.01 -6.02
N ILE A 27 5.11 12.38 -5.70
CA ILE A 27 6.21 11.41 -5.52
C ILE A 27 5.93 10.51 -4.31
N ILE A 28 5.56 11.09 -3.16
CA ILE A 28 5.25 10.31 -1.95
C ILE A 28 4.06 9.39 -2.19
N LYS A 29 3.00 9.90 -2.81
CA LYS A 29 1.81 9.10 -3.16
C LYS A 29 2.21 7.92 -4.06
N LYS A 30 2.97 8.17 -5.13
CA LYS A 30 3.41 7.13 -6.06
C LYS A 30 4.31 6.09 -5.40
N HIS A 31 5.16 6.51 -4.46
CA HIS A 31 5.99 5.59 -3.68
C HIS A 31 5.12 4.68 -2.80
N ASN A 32 4.17 5.27 -2.07
CA ASN A 32 3.23 4.55 -1.21
C ASN A 32 2.34 3.59 -2.00
N ASP A 33 1.83 4.00 -3.16
CA ASP A 33 1.01 3.18 -4.05
C ASP A 33 1.79 1.94 -4.53
N ARG A 34 3.06 2.13 -4.95
CA ARG A 34 3.94 1.03 -5.36
C ARG A 34 4.24 0.06 -4.23
N LEU A 35 4.51 0.57 -3.03
CA LEU A 35 4.72 -0.27 -1.85
C LEU A 35 3.48 -1.10 -1.53
N MET A 36 2.30 -0.49 -1.59
CA MET A 36 1.02 -1.16 -1.36
C MET A 36 0.74 -2.22 -2.43
N GLU A 37 1.04 -1.93 -3.69
CA GLU A 37 0.88 -2.85 -4.81
C GLU A 37 1.74 -4.10 -4.63
N VAL A 38 3.03 -3.94 -4.28
CA VAL A 38 3.94 -5.07 -4.05
C VAL A 38 3.49 -5.91 -2.87
N SER A 39 3.08 -5.29 -1.76
CA SER A 39 2.56 -6.01 -0.59
C SER A 39 1.29 -6.80 -0.95
N THR A 40 0.36 -6.16 -1.66
CA THR A 40 -0.89 -6.80 -2.11
C THR A 40 -0.61 -7.96 -3.05
N LYS A 41 0.30 -7.80 -4.02
CA LYS A 41 0.71 -8.87 -4.94
C LYS A 41 1.30 -10.06 -4.20
N ARG A 42 2.19 -9.84 -3.22
CA ARG A 42 2.75 -10.92 -2.38
C ARG A 42 1.66 -11.70 -1.62
N ILE A 43 0.72 -10.98 -1.02
CA ILE A 43 -0.41 -11.60 -0.30
C ILE A 43 -1.30 -12.41 -1.25
N VAL A 44 -1.60 -11.85 -2.42
CA VAL A 44 -2.40 -12.51 -3.46
C VAL A 44 -1.70 -13.74 -4.03
N GLU A 45 -0.39 -13.65 -4.28
CA GLU A 45 0.43 -14.79 -4.75
C GLU A 45 0.47 -15.92 -3.71
N ALA A 46 0.62 -15.58 -2.43
CA ALA A 46 0.54 -16.56 -1.34
C ALA A 46 -0.85 -17.22 -1.29
N ALA A 47 -1.93 -16.43 -1.46
CA ALA A 47 -3.29 -16.94 -1.51
C ALA A 47 -3.53 -17.85 -2.72
N LYS A 48 -3.01 -17.46 -3.89
CA LYS A 48 -3.07 -18.26 -5.11
C LYS A 48 -2.32 -19.58 -4.93
N LYS A 49 -1.10 -19.54 -4.41
CA LYS A 49 -0.30 -20.73 -4.13
C LYS A 49 -1.01 -21.67 -3.15
N CYS A 50 -1.60 -21.13 -2.08
CA CYS A 50 -2.37 -21.94 -1.14
C CYS A 50 -3.61 -22.59 -1.77
N TYR A 51 -4.26 -21.89 -2.72
CA TYR A 51 -5.40 -22.41 -3.47
C TYR A 51 -4.97 -23.51 -4.45
N ASP A 52 -3.88 -23.29 -5.19
CA ASP A 52 -3.36 -24.22 -6.20
C ASP A 52 -2.80 -25.50 -5.56
N GLU A 53 -2.25 -25.42 -4.35
CA GLU A 53 -1.83 -26.58 -3.54
C GLU A 53 -3.01 -27.23 -2.77
N GLU A 54 -4.25 -26.85 -3.06
CA GLU A 54 -5.48 -27.35 -2.44
C GLU A 54 -5.59 -27.20 -0.91
N LYS A 55 -4.69 -26.44 -0.27
CA LYS A 55 -4.73 -26.20 1.19
C LYS A 55 -5.74 -25.14 1.58
N CYS A 56 -6.00 -24.17 0.70
CA CYS A 56 -7.02 -23.14 0.88
C CYS A 56 -8.16 -23.35 -0.13
N LYS A 57 -9.21 -24.10 0.24
CA LYS A 57 -10.34 -24.41 -0.68
C LYS A 57 -11.45 -23.36 -0.66
N SER A 58 -11.42 -22.44 0.30
CA SER A 58 -12.45 -21.43 0.50
C SER A 58 -12.36 -20.30 -0.52
N LYS A 59 -13.52 -19.80 -1.00
CA LYS A 59 -13.58 -18.57 -1.83
C LYS A 59 -13.12 -17.31 -1.09
N LYS A 60 -13.07 -17.38 0.25
CA LYS A 60 -12.52 -16.36 1.15
C LYS A 60 -11.33 -17.00 1.86
N ILE A 61 -10.13 -16.54 1.54
CA ILE A 61 -8.89 -17.01 2.17
C ILE A 61 -8.47 -15.94 3.17
N THR A 62 -8.46 -16.26 4.45
CA THR A 62 -8.07 -15.28 5.48
C THR A 62 -6.56 -15.16 5.58
N LEU A 63 -6.05 -14.00 6.02
CA LEU A 63 -4.63 -13.86 6.32
C LEU A 63 -4.19 -14.85 7.40
N LYS A 64 -5.05 -15.12 8.40
CA LYS A 64 -4.81 -16.16 9.40
C LYS A 64 -4.49 -17.51 8.77
N GLU A 65 -5.33 -17.96 7.83
CA GLU A 65 -5.16 -19.24 7.14
C GLU A 65 -3.84 -19.29 6.35
N LEU A 66 -3.38 -18.18 5.79
CA LEU A 66 -2.08 -18.10 5.10
C LEU A 66 -0.90 -18.14 6.07
N TYR A 67 -1.05 -17.56 7.27
CA TYR A 67 -0.04 -17.61 8.32
C TYR A 67 0.07 -19.01 8.92
N ASP A 68 -1.08 -19.64 9.23
CA ASP A 68 -1.15 -20.98 9.82
C ASP A 68 -0.56 -22.04 8.87
N ASN A 69 -0.84 -21.91 7.56
CA ASN A 69 -0.28 -22.78 6.54
C ASN A 69 1.15 -22.40 6.08
N LYS A 70 1.78 -21.40 6.71
CA LYS A 70 3.14 -20.92 6.42
C LYS A 70 3.37 -20.43 4.98
N TYR A 71 2.32 -20.05 4.25
CA TYR A 71 2.44 -19.43 2.92
C TYR A 71 2.82 -17.96 3.00
N LEU A 72 2.52 -17.31 4.12
CA LEU A 72 2.80 -15.90 4.34
C LEU A 72 3.31 -15.72 5.78
N LYS A 73 4.29 -14.85 5.99
CA LYS A 73 4.67 -14.39 7.34
C LYS A 73 3.77 -13.22 7.73
N LYS A 74 3.70 -12.86 9.02
CA LYS A 74 2.94 -11.68 9.45
C LYS A 74 3.39 -10.45 8.68
N GLU A 75 2.54 -9.98 7.77
CA GLU A 75 2.80 -8.80 6.96
C GLU A 75 2.28 -7.55 7.69
N SER A 76 3.03 -6.46 7.57
CA SER A 76 2.60 -5.15 8.01
C SER A 76 2.27 -4.27 6.81
N ASN A 77 1.34 -3.35 7.02
CA ASN A 77 1.04 -2.34 6.03
C ASN A 77 2.31 -1.50 5.78
N PRO A 78 2.82 -1.43 4.54
CA PRO A 78 4.10 -0.81 4.27
C PRO A 78 4.10 0.70 4.52
N ILE A 79 2.91 1.33 4.50
CA ILE A 79 2.71 2.76 4.73
C ILE A 79 2.52 3.03 6.23
N THR A 80 1.56 2.37 6.87
CA THR A 80 1.19 2.67 8.28
C THR A 80 2.04 1.92 9.30
N LYS A 81 2.83 0.93 8.86
CA LYS A 81 3.63 0.02 9.70
C LYS A 81 2.81 -0.81 10.71
N LYS A 82 1.48 -0.76 10.64
CA LYS A 82 0.58 -1.58 11.45
C LYS A 82 0.44 -2.96 10.83
N TYR A 83 0.39 -4.00 11.67
CA TYR A 83 0.09 -5.35 11.21
C TYR A 83 -1.34 -5.44 10.66
N TYR A 84 -1.52 -6.18 9.58
CA TYR A 84 -2.87 -6.45 9.07
C TYR A 84 -3.64 -7.34 10.06
N ASN A 85 -4.92 -7.03 10.23
CA ASN A 85 -5.82 -7.85 11.02
C ASN A 85 -5.89 -9.26 10.43
N GLU A 86 -5.79 -10.30 11.24
CA GLU A 86 -5.85 -11.71 10.82
C GLU A 86 -7.18 -12.06 10.13
N LYS A 87 -8.25 -11.28 10.40
CA LYS A 87 -9.57 -11.40 9.75
C LYS A 87 -9.62 -10.82 8.34
N THR A 88 -8.62 -10.02 7.94
CA THR A 88 -8.45 -9.55 6.56
C THR A 88 -8.41 -10.76 5.64
N TYR A 89 -9.09 -10.69 4.49
CA TYR A 89 -9.26 -11.84 3.63
C TYR A 89 -9.13 -11.49 2.15
N ILE A 90 -8.70 -12.47 1.38
CA ILE A 90 -8.63 -12.44 -0.07
C ILE A 90 -9.90 -13.10 -0.59
N LYS A 91 -10.67 -12.35 -1.38
CA LYS A 91 -11.85 -12.88 -2.06
C LYS A 91 -11.46 -13.28 -3.48
N LYS A 92 -11.65 -14.56 -3.81
CA LYS A 92 -11.54 -15.08 -5.18
C LYS A 92 -12.87 -14.82 -5.91
N LYS A 93 -12.84 -14.05 -7.00
CA LYS A 93 -13.97 -13.89 -7.93
C LYS A 93 -13.50 -14.27 -9.33
N ASN A 94 -13.95 -15.42 -9.82
CA ASN A 94 -13.48 -16.05 -11.06
C ASN A 94 -11.96 -16.29 -11.03
N ASN A 95 -11.19 -15.45 -11.74
CA ASN A 95 -9.73 -15.50 -11.82
C ASN A 95 -9.03 -14.31 -11.12
N ASP A 96 -9.80 -13.39 -10.54
CA ASP A 96 -9.28 -12.24 -9.79
C ASP A 96 -9.29 -12.52 -8.29
N TYR A 97 -8.18 -12.14 -7.66
CA TYR A 97 -8.01 -12.15 -6.21
C TYR A 97 -7.95 -10.72 -5.71
N LYS A 98 -8.89 -10.34 -4.84
CA LYS A 98 -8.91 -8.99 -4.23
C LYS A 98 -8.75 -9.09 -2.72
N LEU A 99 -7.79 -8.34 -2.19
CA LEU A 99 -7.59 -8.18 -0.76
C LEU A 99 -8.66 -7.25 -0.19
N ILE A 100 -9.35 -7.69 0.85
CA ILE A 100 -10.35 -6.90 1.58
C ILE A 100 -9.84 -6.73 3.01
N ILE A 101 -9.37 -5.53 3.32
CA ILE A 101 -8.86 -5.14 4.63
C ILE A 101 -10.06 -4.98 5.57
N VAL A 102 -9.98 -5.63 6.72
CA VAL A 102 -10.92 -5.47 7.82
C VAL A 102 -10.14 -4.81 8.96
N ASP A 103 -10.56 -3.63 9.38
CA ASP A 103 -9.99 -2.95 10.54
C ASP A 103 -10.35 -3.69 11.84
#